data_AF-A0A412I0W6-F1
#
_entry.id   AF-A0A412I0W6-F1
#
_cell.length_a   1.000
_cell.length_b   1.000
_cell.length_c   1.000
_cell.angle_alpha   90.00
_cell.angle_beta   90.00
_cell.angle_gamma   90.00
#
_symmetry.space_group_name_H-M   'P 1'
#
loop_
_entity.id
_entity.type
_entity.pdbx_description
1 polymer ?
#
loop_
_entity_poly.entity_id
_entity_poly.type
_entity_poly.pdbx_seq_one_letter_code
_entity_poly.pdbx_strand_id
1 'polypeptide(L)'
;MLTALKIYLDWMKTMKWNELIKLLKTANSAEEIDEYRNEIVELIPTLKIMVDFDQKNHAHQYDLWMHSLHVVANLPRNLGDDMLYLAALFHDIGKPDCQCKPTKPNDTSMHYYGHPKRSMEIVRDIIIPKLSCINATDAKRLLYYVEYHDDRVSRKLKHINRHMKLASFEEFQNLMLLQVADAKAHILLPIIQERIDICSDLAGTKGSELYQIYVRQNKMEKKSE
;
A
#
# COMPACT_ATOMS: atom_id res chain seq x y z
N MET A 1 11.54 -31.95 -30.93
CA MET A 1 10.62 -32.22 -29.79
C MET A 1 11.05 -31.48 -28.52
N LEU A 2 12.32 -31.55 -28.10
CA LEU A 2 12.85 -30.82 -26.94
C LEU A 2 12.73 -29.28 -27.02
N THR A 3 12.84 -28.69 -28.22
CA THR A 3 12.71 -27.23 -28.43
C THR A 3 11.28 -26.74 -28.31
N ALA A 4 10.31 -27.46 -28.89
CA ALA A 4 8.89 -27.11 -28.77
C ALA A 4 8.38 -27.32 -27.32
N LEU A 5 8.85 -28.38 -26.65
CA LEU A 5 8.56 -28.59 -25.23
C LEU A 5 9.21 -27.53 -24.34
N LYS A 6 10.44 -27.11 -24.63
CA LYS A 6 11.11 -26.02 -23.89
C LYS A 6 10.42 -24.67 -24.12
N ILE A 7 10.03 -24.36 -25.35
CA ILE A 7 9.24 -23.16 -25.67
C ILE A 7 7.89 -23.23 -24.96
N TYR A 8 7.20 -24.37 -24.98
CA TYR A 8 5.93 -24.58 -24.28
C TYR A 8 6.09 -24.48 -22.75
N LEU A 9 7.16 -25.03 -22.18
CA LEU A 9 7.46 -24.95 -20.75
C LEU A 9 7.91 -23.54 -20.32
N ASP A 10 8.62 -22.80 -21.17
CA ASP A 10 8.93 -21.39 -20.96
C ASP A 10 7.67 -20.52 -21.14
N TRP A 11 6.74 -20.90 -22.02
CA TRP A 11 5.42 -20.29 -22.17
C TRP A 11 4.49 -20.55 -20.97
N MET A 12 4.74 -21.65 -20.25
CA MET A 12 4.04 -22.02 -19.02
C MET A 12 4.70 -21.50 -17.73
N LYS A 13 5.77 -20.70 -17.83
CA LYS A 13 6.36 -20.09 -16.62
C LYS A 13 5.45 -18.97 -16.12
N THR A 14 4.59 -19.33 -15.19
CA THR A 14 3.88 -18.37 -14.33
C THR A 14 4.90 -17.58 -13.52
N MET A 15 4.73 -16.26 -13.44
CA MET A 15 5.52 -15.40 -12.56
C MET A 15 5.52 -15.96 -11.13
N LYS A 16 6.68 -15.96 -10.48
CA LYS A 16 6.83 -16.37 -9.07
C LYS A 16 6.81 -15.18 -8.14
N TRP A 17 6.51 -15.44 -6.87
CA TRP A 17 6.48 -14.43 -5.81
C TRP A 17 7.75 -13.57 -5.72
N ASN A 18 8.91 -14.20 -5.77
CA ASN A 18 10.20 -13.49 -5.72
C ASN A 18 10.47 -12.64 -6.97
N GLU A 19 9.93 -13.05 -8.13
CA GLU A 19 10.00 -12.28 -9.38
C GLU A 19 9.09 -11.06 -9.32
N LEU A 20 7.85 -11.22 -8.80
CA LEU A 20 6.94 -10.10 -8.53
C LEU A 20 7.59 -9.09 -7.58
N ILE A 21 8.07 -9.53 -6.41
CA ILE A 21 8.71 -8.65 -5.44
C ILE A 21 9.89 -7.91 -6.06
N LYS A 22 10.74 -8.61 -6.81
CA LYS A 22 11.87 -7.98 -7.50
C LYS A 22 11.38 -6.91 -8.47
N LEU A 23 10.39 -7.21 -9.31
CA LEU A 23 9.79 -6.26 -10.24
C LEU A 23 9.28 -5.00 -9.50
N LEU A 24 8.46 -5.17 -8.47
CA LEU A 24 7.88 -4.04 -7.72
C LEU A 24 8.95 -3.15 -7.05
N LYS A 25 10.09 -3.73 -6.67
CA LYS A 25 11.22 -3.03 -6.02
C LYS A 25 12.12 -2.28 -6.99
N THR A 26 12.25 -2.78 -8.22
CA THR A 26 13.27 -2.31 -9.16
C THR A 26 12.71 -1.55 -10.36
N ALA A 27 11.43 -1.75 -10.71
CA ALA A 27 10.80 -1.01 -11.81
C ALA A 27 10.86 0.50 -11.53
N ASN A 28 11.13 1.28 -12.57
CA ASN A 28 11.28 2.73 -12.49
C ASN A 28 9.97 3.48 -12.77
N SER A 29 8.98 2.80 -13.35
CA SER A 29 7.68 3.39 -13.66
C SER A 29 6.54 2.40 -13.47
N ALA A 30 5.30 2.91 -13.48
CA ALA A 30 4.10 2.10 -13.41
C ALA A 30 3.94 1.24 -14.68
N GLU A 31 4.29 1.81 -15.83
CA GLU A 31 4.21 1.16 -17.15
C GLU A 31 5.16 -0.04 -17.25
N GLU A 32 6.38 0.06 -16.72
CA GLU A 32 7.31 -1.09 -16.64
C GLU A 32 6.71 -2.25 -15.82
N ILE A 33 5.91 -1.95 -14.78
CA ILE A 33 5.20 -2.99 -14.01
C ILE A 33 4.00 -3.52 -14.82
N ASP A 34 3.30 -2.62 -15.53
CA ASP A 34 2.10 -2.95 -16.32
C ASP A 34 2.40 -3.86 -17.52
N GLU A 35 3.63 -3.84 -18.05
CA GLU A 35 4.09 -4.82 -19.06
C GLU A 35 3.88 -6.28 -18.61
N TYR A 36 3.85 -6.53 -17.30
CA TYR A 36 3.64 -7.84 -16.69
C TYR A 36 2.22 -8.04 -16.13
N ARG A 37 1.25 -7.18 -16.50
CA ARG A 37 -0.12 -7.21 -15.97
C ARG A 37 -0.73 -8.61 -15.99
N ASN A 38 -0.60 -9.33 -17.10
CA ASN A 38 -1.21 -10.65 -17.26
C ASN A 38 -0.59 -11.67 -16.30
N GLU A 39 0.73 -11.67 -16.17
CA GLU A 39 1.49 -12.55 -15.31
C GLU A 39 1.21 -12.27 -13.82
N ILE A 40 1.08 -10.98 -13.45
CA ILE A 40 0.74 -10.57 -12.09
C ILE A 40 -0.70 -11.01 -11.74
N VAL A 41 -1.65 -10.81 -12.66
CA VAL A 41 -3.05 -11.23 -12.47
C VAL A 41 -3.17 -12.76 -12.49
N GLU A 42 -2.37 -13.48 -13.28
CA GLU A 42 -2.34 -14.94 -13.23
C GLU A 42 -1.81 -15.45 -11.89
N LEU A 43 -0.75 -14.83 -11.36
CA LEU A 43 -0.21 -15.14 -10.04
C LEU A 43 -1.20 -14.80 -8.92
N ILE A 44 -1.93 -13.69 -9.04
CA ILE A 44 -2.89 -13.18 -8.04
C ILE A 44 -4.23 -12.82 -8.71
N PRO A 45 -5.09 -13.82 -9.03
CA PRO A 45 -6.32 -13.57 -9.80
C PRO A 45 -7.28 -12.56 -9.18
N THR A 46 -7.22 -12.38 -7.86
CA THR A 46 -8.02 -11.39 -7.13
C THR A 46 -7.75 -9.96 -7.57
N LEU A 47 -6.54 -9.63 -8.07
CA LEU A 47 -6.22 -8.28 -8.54
C LEU A 47 -6.98 -7.86 -9.78
N LYS A 48 -7.57 -8.81 -10.51
CA LYS A 48 -8.38 -8.51 -11.71
C LYS A 48 -9.51 -7.52 -11.43
N ILE A 49 -10.00 -7.44 -10.18
CA ILE A 49 -11.06 -6.49 -9.80
C ILE A 49 -10.63 -5.03 -9.87
N MET A 50 -9.32 -4.76 -9.87
CA MET A 50 -8.76 -3.40 -9.95
C MET A 50 -8.52 -2.96 -11.39
N VAL A 51 -8.34 -3.92 -12.31
CA VAL A 51 -8.04 -3.66 -13.72
C VAL A 51 -9.19 -2.90 -14.37
N ASP A 52 -8.86 -1.75 -14.97
CA ASP A 52 -9.79 -0.85 -15.66
C ASP A 52 -10.95 -0.34 -14.78
N PHE A 53 -10.83 -0.43 -13.45
CA PHE A 53 -11.84 0.09 -12.52
C PHE A 53 -11.78 1.63 -12.47
N ASP A 54 -12.73 2.27 -13.14
CA ASP A 54 -12.91 3.72 -13.10
C ASP A 54 -13.35 4.19 -11.70
N GLN A 55 -12.44 4.89 -11.02
CA GLN A 55 -12.64 5.38 -9.66
C GLN A 55 -13.64 6.55 -9.57
N LYS A 56 -14.02 7.19 -10.69
CA LYS A 56 -15.05 8.27 -10.72
C LYS A 56 -14.90 9.30 -9.61
N ASN A 57 -13.67 9.71 -9.33
CA ASN A 57 -13.34 10.67 -8.27
C ASN A 57 -12.39 11.72 -8.84
N HIS A 58 -12.72 12.99 -8.64
CA HIS A 58 -11.98 14.12 -9.20
C HIS A 58 -10.51 14.22 -8.76
N ALA A 59 -10.12 13.57 -7.66
CA ALA A 59 -8.73 13.56 -7.20
C ALA A 59 -7.89 12.45 -7.87
N HIS A 60 -8.53 11.48 -8.53
CA HIS A 60 -7.85 10.38 -9.21
C HIS A 60 -7.72 10.68 -10.71
N GLN A 61 -6.54 10.38 -11.25
CA GLN A 61 -6.22 10.54 -12.68
C GLN A 61 -6.03 9.19 -13.40
N TYR A 62 -6.13 8.08 -12.66
CA TYR A 62 -5.90 6.72 -13.13
C TYR A 62 -7.08 5.82 -12.76
N ASP A 63 -7.28 4.74 -13.54
CA ASP A 63 -8.01 3.59 -13.02
C ASP A 63 -7.31 3.00 -11.79
N LEU A 64 -8.00 2.14 -11.06
CA LEU A 64 -7.50 1.62 -9.78
C LEU A 64 -6.22 0.80 -9.93
N TRP A 65 -6.06 0.03 -11.00
CA TRP A 65 -4.88 -0.76 -11.25
C TRP A 65 -3.66 0.15 -11.50
N MET A 66 -3.78 1.08 -12.45
CA MET A 66 -2.71 2.02 -12.78
C MET A 66 -2.39 2.94 -11.60
N HIS A 67 -3.39 3.36 -10.82
CA HIS A 67 -3.17 4.07 -9.55
C HIS A 67 -2.23 3.30 -8.64
N SER A 68 -2.55 2.03 -8.35
CA SER A 68 -1.72 1.17 -7.49
C SER A 68 -0.31 0.95 -8.05
N LEU A 69 -0.14 0.83 -9.37
CA LEU A 69 1.19 0.74 -9.98
C LEU A 69 2.00 2.02 -9.82
N HIS A 70 1.38 3.19 -9.96
CA HIS A 70 2.03 4.48 -9.66
C HIS A 70 2.40 4.60 -8.18
N VAL A 71 1.57 4.10 -7.26
CA VAL A 71 1.94 4.05 -5.83
C VAL A 71 3.19 3.20 -5.62
N VAL A 72 3.28 2.02 -6.25
CA VAL A 72 4.48 1.17 -6.19
C VAL A 72 5.70 1.91 -6.73
N ALA A 73 5.60 2.53 -7.90
CA ALA A 73 6.71 3.25 -8.54
C ALA A 73 7.17 4.49 -7.72
N ASN A 74 6.25 5.13 -6.99
CA ASN A 74 6.54 6.30 -6.15
C ASN A 74 7.22 5.96 -4.81
N LEU A 75 7.27 4.68 -4.41
CA LEU A 75 8.02 4.26 -3.22
C LEU A 75 9.54 4.36 -3.46
N PRO A 76 10.34 4.70 -2.42
CA PRO A 76 11.80 4.64 -2.52
C PRO A 76 12.25 3.27 -3.03
N ARG A 77 13.13 3.24 -4.02
CA ARG A 77 13.54 2.00 -4.68
C ARG A 77 14.46 1.17 -3.79
N ASN A 78 14.37 -0.15 -3.93
CA ASN A 78 15.26 -1.12 -3.27
C ASN A 78 15.27 -1.08 -1.72
N LEU A 79 14.23 -0.55 -1.07
CA LEU A 79 14.04 -0.76 0.38
C LEU A 79 14.02 -2.25 0.74
N GLY A 80 14.50 -2.56 1.95
CA GLY A 80 14.57 -3.93 2.48
C GLY A 80 13.23 -4.55 2.86
N ASP A 81 12.15 -3.77 2.86
CA ASP A 81 10.82 -4.23 3.25
C ASP A 81 9.96 -4.62 2.03
N ASP A 82 9.94 -5.91 1.71
CA ASP A 82 9.15 -6.46 0.60
C ASP A 82 7.64 -6.26 0.81
N MET A 83 7.18 -6.24 2.07
CA MET A 83 5.74 -6.12 2.37
C MET A 83 5.22 -4.73 2.08
N LEU A 84 6.07 -3.70 2.12
CA LEU A 84 5.69 -2.34 1.76
C LEU A 84 5.27 -2.22 0.28
N TYR A 85 5.98 -2.91 -0.61
CA TYR A 85 5.67 -2.91 -2.05
C TYR A 85 4.42 -3.72 -2.37
N LEU A 86 4.22 -4.85 -1.70
CA LEU A 86 2.96 -5.59 -1.81
C LEU A 86 1.79 -4.75 -1.28
N ALA A 87 1.98 -4.07 -0.15
CA ALA A 87 0.96 -3.18 0.39
C ALA A 87 0.62 -2.06 -0.59
N ALA A 88 1.61 -1.43 -1.25
CA ALA A 88 1.36 -0.45 -2.30
C ALA A 88 0.52 -1.01 -3.46
N LEU A 89 0.79 -2.24 -3.91
CA LEU A 89 -0.02 -2.89 -4.94
C LEU A 89 -1.45 -3.20 -4.46
N PHE A 90 -1.63 -3.54 -3.18
CA PHE A 90 -2.92 -4.06 -2.66
C PHE A 90 -3.77 -3.03 -1.90
N HIS A 91 -3.23 -1.85 -1.57
CA HIS A 91 -3.80 -0.96 -0.55
C HIS A 91 -5.29 -0.65 -0.77
N ASP A 92 -5.69 -0.49 -2.02
CA ASP A 92 -7.04 -0.11 -2.42
C ASP A 92 -7.87 -1.24 -3.05
N ILE A 93 -7.43 -2.50 -2.95
CA ILE A 93 -8.13 -3.65 -3.57
C ILE A 93 -9.61 -3.77 -3.13
N GLY A 94 -9.97 -3.23 -1.97
CA GLY A 94 -11.34 -3.20 -1.45
C GLY A 94 -12.21 -2.05 -1.97
N LYS A 95 -11.68 -1.08 -2.72
CA LYS A 95 -12.47 0.06 -3.26
C LYS A 95 -13.70 -0.38 -4.06
N PRO A 96 -13.64 -1.36 -4.98
CA PRO A 96 -14.80 -1.80 -5.74
C PRO A 96 -15.99 -2.24 -4.87
N ASP A 97 -15.72 -2.87 -3.72
CA ASP A 97 -16.74 -3.34 -2.78
C ASP A 97 -17.35 -2.21 -1.92
N CYS A 98 -16.68 -1.05 -1.86
CA CYS A 98 -17.02 0.05 -0.96
C CYS A 98 -17.53 1.31 -1.69
N GLN A 99 -17.75 1.25 -3.01
CA GLN A 99 -18.16 2.41 -3.79
C GLN A 99 -19.52 2.95 -3.35
N CYS A 100 -19.56 4.22 -2.99
CA CYS A 100 -20.73 4.92 -2.49
C CYS A 100 -20.98 6.18 -3.34
N LYS A 101 -22.25 6.44 -3.67
CA LYS A 101 -22.65 7.67 -4.36
C LYS A 101 -22.46 8.89 -3.46
N PRO A 102 -22.14 10.07 -4.04
CA PRO A 102 -22.08 11.30 -3.29
C PRO A 102 -23.44 11.63 -2.65
N THR A 103 -23.41 12.14 -1.42
CA THR A 103 -24.61 12.55 -0.66
C THR A 103 -24.81 14.07 -0.63
N LYS A 104 -23.81 14.84 -1.08
CA LYS A 104 -23.83 16.30 -1.09
C LYS A 104 -24.22 16.83 -2.48
N PRO A 105 -25.03 17.90 -2.58
CA PRO A 105 -25.54 18.42 -3.86
C PRO A 105 -24.48 18.80 -4.90
N ASN A 106 -23.30 19.24 -4.46
CA ASN A 106 -22.22 19.72 -5.34
C ASN A 106 -21.07 18.72 -5.46
N ASP A 107 -21.25 17.50 -4.97
CA ASP A 107 -20.24 16.46 -5.03
C ASP A 107 -20.63 15.47 -6.13
N THR A 108 -19.78 15.35 -7.13
CA THR A 108 -19.96 14.43 -8.25
C THR A 108 -19.09 13.19 -8.13
N SER A 109 -18.26 13.10 -7.09
CA SER A 109 -17.30 12.01 -6.92
C SER A 109 -17.88 10.81 -6.19
N MET A 110 -17.48 9.62 -6.60
CA MET A 110 -17.68 8.41 -5.82
C MET A 110 -16.78 8.41 -4.59
N HIS A 111 -17.31 7.88 -3.48
CA HIS A 111 -16.62 7.72 -2.21
C HIS A 111 -16.40 6.24 -1.90
N TYR A 112 -15.42 5.95 -1.04
CA TYR A 112 -14.98 4.59 -0.74
C TYR A 112 -14.90 4.36 0.77
N TYR A 113 -16.01 4.55 1.49
CA TYR A 113 -15.98 4.47 2.96
C TYR A 113 -15.68 3.03 3.43
N GLY A 114 -14.72 2.90 4.34
CA GLY A 114 -14.32 1.60 4.89
C GLY A 114 -13.42 0.76 4.00
N HIS A 115 -13.00 1.26 2.83
CA HIS A 115 -12.12 0.53 1.92
C HIS A 115 -10.81 0.05 2.54
N PRO A 116 -10.13 0.74 3.48
CA PRO A 116 -8.86 0.22 4.01
C PRO A 116 -9.02 -1.09 4.76
N LYS A 117 -10.09 -1.18 5.58
CA LYS A 117 -10.44 -2.42 6.28
C LYS A 117 -10.83 -3.51 5.29
N ARG A 118 -11.63 -3.17 4.27
CA ARG A 118 -12.06 -4.14 3.25
C ARG A 118 -10.88 -4.67 2.44
N SER A 119 -9.94 -3.81 2.05
CA SER A 119 -8.69 -4.20 1.39
C SER A 119 -7.88 -5.16 2.27
N MET A 120 -7.73 -4.85 3.56
CA MET A 120 -7.04 -5.74 4.50
C MET A 120 -7.71 -7.10 4.61
N GLU A 121 -9.05 -7.16 4.69
CA GLU A 121 -9.80 -8.42 4.73
C GLU A 121 -9.57 -9.27 3.47
N ILE A 122 -9.59 -8.65 2.28
CA ILE A 122 -9.28 -9.35 1.02
C ILE A 122 -7.84 -9.89 1.04
N VAL A 123 -6.88 -9.07 1.49
CA VAL A 123 -5.48 -9.49 1.59
C VAL A 123 -5.32 -10.66 2.58
N ARG A 124 -5.93 -10.57 3.75
CA ARG A 124 -5.87 -11.59 4.81
C ARG A 124 -6.50 -12.91 4.40
N ASP A 125 -7.71 -12.86 3.85
CA ASP A 125 -8.55 -14.05 3.70
C ASP A 125 -8.40 -14.70 2.33
N ILE A 126 -7.96 -13.95 1.31
CA ILE A 126 -7.91 -14.42 -0.08
C ILE A 126 -6.50 -14.47 -0.63
N ILE A 127 -5.67 -13.45 -0.36
CA ILE A 127 -4.32 -13.35 -0.94
C ILE A 127 -3.31 -14.14 -0.10
N ILE A 128 -3.16 -13.80 1.18
CA ILE A 128 -2.18 -14.42 2.10
C ILE A 128 -2.24 -15.96 2.10
N PRO A 129 -3.41 -16.63 2.12
CA PRO A 129 -3.48 -18.09 2.10
C PRO A 129 -2.89 -18.73 0.83
N LYS A 130 -2.74 -17.96 -0.24
CA LYS A 130 -2.13 -18.38 -1.52
C LYS A 130 -0.64 -18.00 -1.59
N LEU A 131 -0.13 -17.21 -0.64
CA LEU A 131 1.28 -16.85 -0.51
C LEU A 131 2.00 -17.92 0.31
N SER A 132 2.50 -18.98 -0.32
CA SER A 132 3.20 -20.06 0.40
C SER A 132 4.51 -19.64 1.07
N CYS A 133 5.01 -18.42 0.80
CA CYS A 133 6.31 -17.92 1.26
C CYS A 133 6.23 -16.80 2.32
N ILE A 134 5.04 -16.37 2.74
CA ILE A 134 4.90 -15.31 3.75
C ILE A 134 4.87 -15.91 5.16
N ASN A 135 5.75 -15.44 6.06
CA ASN A 135 5.70 -15.84 7.46
C ASN A 135 4.71 -14.97 8.26
N ALA A 136 4.41 -15.35 9.50
CA ALA A 136 3.44 -14.65 10.34
C ALA A 136 3.81 -13.18 10.63
N THR A 137 5.10 -12.87 10.74
CA THR A 137 5.60 -11.51 10.98
C THR A 137 5.37 -10.63 9.74
N ASP A 138 5.74 -11.12 8.56
CA ASP A 138 5.52 -10.43 7.29
C ASP A 138 4.03 -10.26 7.00
N ALA A 139 3.22 -11.28 7.28
CA ALA A 139 1.76 -11.21 7.15
C ALA A 139 1.18 -10.10 8.05
N LYS A 140 1.60 -10.03 9.32
CA LYS A 140 1.16 -8.96 10.23
C LYS A 140 1.55 -7.58 9.72
N ARG A 141 2.79 -7.42 9.23
CA ARG A 141 3.30 -6.16 8.68
C ARG A 141 2.53 -5.72 7.43
N LEU A 142 2.31 -6.64 6.49
CA LEU A 142 1.50 -6.40 5.29
C LEU A 142 0.07 -5.94 5.63
N LEU A 143 -0.59 -6.64 6.54
CA LEU A 143 -1.95 -6.29 6.96
C LEU A 143 -2.02 -4.92 7.64
N TYR A 144 -1.02 -4.58 8.47
CA TYR A 144 -0.90 -3.25 9.06
C TYR A 144 -0.80 -2.16 7.98
N TYR A 145 0.06 -2.35 6.98
CA TYR A 145 0.19 -1.35 5.91
C TYR A 145 -1.10 -1.18 5.12
N VAL A 146 -1.76 -2.27 4.74
CA VAL A 146 -3.00 -2.22 3.97
C VAL A 146 -4.15 -1.61 4.78
N GLU A 147 -4.30 -1.94 6.06
CA GLU A 147 -5.41 -1.41 6.87
C GLU A 147 -5.28 0.08 7.17
N TYR A 148 -4.06 0.58 7.35
CA TYR A 148 -3.80 1.95 7.80
C TYR A 148 -3.29 2.88 6.70
N HIS A 149 -3.27 2.46 5.44
CA HIS A 149 -2.73 3.25 4.33
C HIS A 149 -3.44 4.60 4.14
N ASP A 150 -4.75 4.70 4.40
CA ASP A 150 -5.54 5.94 4.28
C ASP A 150 -5.84 6.59 5.67
N ASP A 151 -5.10 6.20 6.70
CA ASP A 151 -5.32 6.72 8.04
C ASP A 151 -4.92 8.20 8.13
N ARG A 152 -5.83 9.05 8.61
CA ARG A 152 -5.59 10.50 8.75
C ARG A 152 -4.65 10.78 9.91
N VAL A 153 -3.41 11.11 9.58
CA VAL A 153 -2.35 11.43 10.54
C VAL A 153 -2.08 12.94 10.62
N SER A 154 -1.46 13.37 11.71
CA SER A 154 -0.96 14.73 11.89
C SER A 154 0.34 14.70 12.70
N ARG A 155 1.08 15.82 12.72
CA ARG A 155 2.35 16.01 13.44
C ARG A 155 2.20 16.06 14.98
N LYS A 156 1.31 15.25 15.53
CA LYS A 156 0.95 15.21 16.95
C LYS A 156 1.30 13.86 17.54
N LEU A 157 1.85 13.87 18.74
CA LEU A 157 2.28 12.69 19.49
C LEU A 157 1.17 11.62 19.61
N LYS A 158 -0.09 12.04 19.72
CA LYS A 158 -1.24 11.11 19.80
C LYS A 158 -1.29 10.08 18.66
N HIS A 159 -0.83 10.44 17.44
CA HIS A 159 -0.83 9.51 16.31
C HIS A 159 0.30 8.50 16.41
N ILE A 160 1.49 8.91 16.88
CA ILE A 160 2.57 7.98 17.23
C ILE A 160 2.09 7.02 18.31
N ASN A 161 1.51 7.52 19.40
CA ASN A 161 1.02 6.69 20.51
C ASN A 161 -0.03 5.67 20.07
N ARG A 162 -0.88 6.00 19.08
CA ARG A 162 -1.85 5.07 18.51
C ARG A 162 -1.14 3.94 17.76
N HIS A 163 -0.20 4.29 16.88
CA HIS A 163 0.47 3.34 16.00
C HIS A 163 1.50 2.45 16.72
N MET A 164 2.15 2.95 17.77
CA MET A 164 3.13 2.17 18.56
C MET A 164 2.51 1.00 19.34
N LYS A 165 1.17 0.94 19.41
CA LYS A 165 0.44 -0.22 19.97
C LYS A 165 0.27 -1.34 18.95
N LEU A 166 0.49 -1.06 17.66
CA LEU A 166 0.16 -1.93 16.54
C LEU A 166 1.41 -2.42 15.82
N ALA A 167 2.37 -1.51 15.63
CA ALA A 167 3.57 -1.68 14.84
C ALA A 167 4.78 -1.00 15.51
N SER A 168 5.97 -1.38 15.07
CA SER A 168 7.23 -0.72 15.40
C SER A 168 7.30 0.68 14.77
N PHE A 169 8.25 1.49 15.24
CA PHE A 169 8.46 2.83 14.68
C PHE A 169 8.94 2.80 13.22
N GLU A 170 9.81 1.85 12.87
CA GLU A 170 10.25 1.65 11.49
C GLU A 170 9.07 1.30 10.58
N GLU A 171 8.19 0.41 11.03
CA GLU A 171 6.97 0.09 10.28
C GLU A 171 6.05 1.31 10.13
N PHE A 172 5.90 2.13 11.16
CA PHE A 172 5.17 3.38 11.05
C PHE A 172 5.80 4.35 10.04
N GLN A 173 7.14 4.48 10.01
CA GLN A 173 7.82 5.29 9.00
C GLN A 173 7.57 4.75 7.58
N ASN A 174 7.61 3.43 7.39
CA ASN A 174 7.26 2.80 6.11
C ASN A 174 5.81 3.05 5.71
N LEU A 175 4.86 3.00 6.66
CA LEU A 175 3.48 3.39 6.40
C LEU A 175 3.38 4.85 5.91
N MET A 176 4.17 5.77 6.48
CA MET A 176 4.21 7.16 6.02
C MET A 176 4.79 7.29 4.61
N LEU A 177 5.80 6.50 4.26
CA LEU A 177 6.31 6.44 2.88
C LEU A 177 5.25 5.93 1.90
N LEU A 178 4.45 4.93 2.30
CA LEU A 178 3.31 4.46 1.51
C LEU A 178 2.27 5.56 1.29
N GLN A 179 1.90 6.30 2.34
CA GLN A 179 0.96 7.42 2.21
C GLN A 179 1.48 8.54 1.30
N VAL A 180 2.78 8.84 1.35
CA VAL A 180 3.42 9.80 0.42
C VAL A 180 3.35 9.30 -1.02
N ALA A 181 3.67 8.03 -1.24
CA ALA A 181 3.66 7.42 -2.57
C ALA A 181 2.27 7.40 -3.19
N ASP A 182 1.26 7.07 -2.37
CA ASP A 182 -0.15 7.09 -2.75
C ASP A 182 -0.63 8.51 -3.06
N ALA A 183 -0.35 9.48 -2.19
CA ALA A 183 -0.70 10.88 -2.43
C ALA A 183 -0.08 11.43 -3.74
N LYS A 184 1.14 11.01 -4.09
CA LYS A 184 1.80 11.40 -5.35
C LYS A 184 1.17 10.78 -6.61
N ALA A 185 0.38 9.71 -6.48
CA ALA A 185 -0.38 9.14 -7.60
C ALA A 185 -1.70 9.89 -7.89
N HIS A 186 -2.08 10.85 -7.04
CA HIS A 186 -3.27 11.67 -7.23
C HIS A 186 -2.98 12.96 -8.00
N ILE A 187 -4.05 13.62 -8.47
CA ILE A 187 -3.96 15.01 -8.92
C ILE A 187 -3.52 15.87 -7.73
N LEU A 188 -2.50 16.70 -7.93
CA LEU A 188 -1.87 17.49 -6.87
C LEU A 188 -2.73 18.69 -6.45
N LEU A 189 -3.78 18.42 -5.66
CA LEU A 189 -4.60 19.42 -4.99
C LEU A 189 -3.92 19.90 -3.70
N PRO A 190 -4.24 21.10 -3.17
CA PRO A 190 -3.63 21.62 -1.94
C PRO A 190 -3.73 20.66 -0.74
N ILE A 191 -4.86 19.96 -0.60
CA ILE A 191 -5.07 18.97 0.46
C ILE A 191 -4.18 17.72 0.30
N ILE A 192 -3.87 17.35 -0.95
CA ILE A 192 -2.97 16.23 -1.27
C ILE A 192 -1.52 16.64 -0.98
N GLN A 193 -1.14 17.88 -1.32
CA GLN A 193 0.18 18.42 -0.95
C GLN A 193 0.36 18.46 0.57
N GLU A 194 -0.66 18.89 1.32
CA GLU A 194 -0.61 18.88 2.79
C GLU A 194 -0.39 17.46 3.34
N ARG A 195 -1.06 16.45 2.76
CA ARG A 195 -0.84 15.04 3.12
C ARG A 195 0.59 14.59 2.85
N ILE A 196 1.16 14.94 1.69
CA ILE A 196 2.55 14.66 1.34
C ILE A 196 3.49 15.26 2.39
N ASP A 197 3.29 16.53 2.75
CA ASP A 197 4.15 17.22 3.71
C ASP A 197 4.07 16.58 5.10
N ILE A 198 2.86 16.28 5.59
CA ILE A 198 2.65 15.64 6.90
C ILE A 198 3.32 14.26 6.94
N CYS A 199 3.08 13.44 5.93
CA CYS A 199 3.59 12.07 5.91
C CYS A 199 5.11 12.07 5.70
N SER A 200 5.66 12.96 4.87
CA SER A 200 7.11 13.10 4.69
C SER A 200 7.81 13.48 6.00
N ASP A 201 7.25 14.42 6.75
CA ASP A 201 7.77 14.81 8.07
C ASP A 201 7.74 13.64 9.07
N LEU A 202 6.63 12.90 9.09
CA LEU A 202 6.44 11.75 9.99
C LEU A 202 7.29 10.53 9.58
N ALA A 203 7.61 10.36 8.30
CA ALA A 203 8.58 9.38 7.83
C ALA A 203 10.03 9.76 8.21
N GLY A 204 10.32 11.06 8.36
CA GLY A 204 11.66 11.58 8.59
C GLY A 204 11.94 12.05 10.02
N THR A 205 12.64 13.19 10.10
CA THR A 205 13.14 13.77 11.37
C THR A 205 12.02 14.06 12.36
N LYS A 206 10.89 14.61 11.88
CA LYS A 206 9.81 14.99 12.80
C LYS A 206 9.16 13.78 13.46
N GLY A 207 8.95 12.70 12.71
CA GLY A 207 8.51 11.43 13.26
C GLY A 207 9.47 10.93 14.34
N SER A 208 10.77 11.00 14.08
CA SER A 208 11.81 10.55 15.02
C SER A 208 11.78 11.37 16.32
N GLU A 209 11.63 12.70 16.25
CA GLU A 209 11.46 13.56 17.42
C GLU A 209 10.25 13.15 18.27
N LEU A 210 9.09 12.94 17.63
CA LEU A 210 7.87 12.54 18.32
C LEU A 210 8.01 11.15 18.96
N TYR A 211 8.66 10.21 18.27
CA TYR A 211 8.94 8.90 18.82
C TYR A 211 9.86 8.95 20.04
N GLN A 212 10.87 9.82 20.07
CA GLN A 212 11.69 10.01 21.26
C GLN A 212 10.88 10.55 22.45
N ILE A 213 9.91 11.42 22.20
CA ILE A 213 8.99 11.88 23.25
C ILE A 213 8.13 10.72 23.76
N TYR A 214 7.57 9.89 22.86
CA TYR A 214 6.82 8.68 23.21
C TYR A 214 7.64 7.75 24.12
N VAL A 215 8.89 7.43 23.74
CA VAL A 215 9.77 6.56 24.51
C VAL A 215 10.06 7.13 25.90
N ARG A 216 10.27 8.45 26.02
CA ARG A 216 10.49 9.11 27.33
C ARG A 216 9.28 8.99 28.24
N GLN A 217 8.07 9.22 27.73
CA GLN A 217 6.83 9.11 28.51
C GLN A 217 6.61 7.68 29.03
N ASN A 218 6.73 6.68 28.17
CA ASN A 218 6.51 5.28 28.54
C ASN A 218 7.60 4.72 29.48
N LYS A 219 8.83 5.27 29.43
CA LYS A 219 9.89 4.94 30.40
C LYS A 219 9.63 5.52 31.78
N MET A 220 8.99 6.69 31.87
CA MET A 220 8.64 7.31 33.15
C MET A 220 7.48 6.55 33.82
N GLU A 221 6.46 6.17 33.05
CA GLU A 221 5.32 5.38 33.55
C GLU A 221 5.76 4.04 34.16
N LYS A 222 6.67 3.32 33.49
CA LYS A 222 7.24 2.06 34.01
C LYS A 222 8.16 2.19 35.23
N LYS A 223 8.60 3.41 35.57
CA LYS A 223 9.38 3.67 36.79
C LYS A 223 8.51 4.10 37.98
N SER A 224 7.26 4.47 37.72
CA SER A 224 6.27 4.85 38.73
C SER A 224 5.33 3.70 39.14
N GLU A 225 5.44 2.55 38.47
CA GLU A 225 4.82 1.27 38.84
C GLU A 225 5.81 0.39 39.64
#